data_AF-A0A818YHM6-F1
#
_entry.id   AF-A0A818YHM6-F1
#
_cell.length_a   1.000
_cell.length_b   1.000
_cell.length_c   1.000
_cell.angle_alpha   90.00
_cell.angle_beta   90.00
_cell.angle_gamma   90.00
#
_symmetry.space_group_name_H-M   'P 1'
#
loop_
_entity.id
_entity.type
_entity.pdbx_description
1 polymer ?
#
loop_
_entity_poly.entity_id
_entity_poly.type
_entity_poly.pdbx_seq_one_letter_code
_entity_poly.pdbx_strand_id
1 'polypeptide(L)'
;MRRHKNTTTASCRILSDSTCLPDDEPYTVDLFFDFIKYNFDRHSSLTLGHRSPFIIELDLFWLLEHQNIRLEALIRFIEYILNSEDYDYVYFVSIEQALEWLKYPRKLDELKDFWAFSCSNTIYEYDIDCSDIELNLLTQDVKESTSKNDSNITDSQLIDRQAEDLFRSSIAFHSIWIFILLILTVLFYDKYFVHK
;
A
#
# COMPACT_ATOMS: atom_id res chain seq x y z
N MET A 1 39.01 -11.15 -7.30
CA MET A 1 38.47 -12.20 -6.41
C MET A 1 37.19 -11.65 -5.78
N ARG A 2 36.03 -11.79 -6.47
CA ARG A 2 34.74 -11.29 -5.99
C ARG A 2 34.26 -12.23 -4.88
N ARG A 3 34.14 -11.71 -3.67
CA ARG A 3 33.56 -12.43 -2.54
C ARG A 3 32.05 -12.51 -2.80
N HIS A 4 31.57 -13.65 -3.27
CA HIS A 4 30.14 -13.98 -3.19
C HIS A 4 29.79 -14.03 -1.69
N LYS A 5 29.25 -12.94 -1.15
CA LYS A 5 28.44 -13.00 0.07
C LYS A 5 27.17 -13.75 -0.35
N ASN A 6 26.90 -14.87 0.30
CA ASN A 6 25.61 -15.54 0.25
C ASN A 6 24.56 -14.58 0.80
N THR A 7 23.93 -13.79 -0.08
CA THR A 7 22.70 -13.09 0.26
C THR A 7 21.61 -14.15 0.31
N THR A 8 21.25 -14.53 1.53
CA THR A 8 19.89 -15.01 1.79
C THR A 8 18.95 -14.03 1.10
N THR A 9 18.16 -14.52 0.14
CA THR A 9 17.15 -13.75 -0.57
C THR A 9 16.09 -13.32 0.44
N ALA A 10 16.36 -12.24 1.16
CA ALA A 10 15.38 -11.57 2.00
C ALA A 10 14.35 -10.97 1.06
N SER A 11 13.14 -11.52 1.08
CA SER A 11 12.01 -10.91 0.40
C SER A 11 11.62 -9.67 1.20
N CYS A 12 11.95 -8.52 0.65
CA CYS A 12 11.59 -7.23 1.22
C CYS A 12 10.14 -6.86 0.92
N ARG A 13 9.44 -6.34 1.93
CA ARG A 13 8.04 -5.92 1.80
C ARG A 13 7.88 -4.41 1.69
N ILE A 14 8.69 -3.66 2.42
CA ILE A 14 8.53 -2.21 2.57
C ILE A 14 9.81 -1.52 2.08
N LEU A 15 9.66 -0.42 1.34
CA LEU A 15 10.78 0.38 0.85
C LEU A 15 11.67 0.95 1.97
N SER A 16 11.07 1.21 3.14
CA SER A 16 11.76 1.75 4.30
C SER A 16 12.61 0.74 5.07
N ASP A 17 12.49 -0.55 4.76
CA ASP A 17 13.31 -1.58 5.38
C ASP A 17 14.75 -1.49 4.87
N SER A 18 15.68 -1.24 5.80
CA SER A 18 17.10 -1.05 5.51
C SER A 18 17.77 -2.26 4.89
N THR A 19 17.18 -3.46 5.02
CA THR A 19 17.71 -4.68 4.44
C THR A 19 17.43 -4.82 2.94
N CYS A 20 16.65 -3.91 2.37
CA CYS A 20 16.17 -3.97 0.99
C CYS A 20 17.07 -3.27 -0.02
N LEU A 21 18.00 -2.46 0.47
CA LEU A 21 18.96 -1.74 -0.34
C LEU A 21 20.35 -2.32 -0.11
N PRO A 22 21.20 -2.38 -1.15
CA PRO A 22 22.56 -2.83 -1.00
C PRO A 22 23.34 -1.87 -0.08
N ASP A 23 23.80 -2.37 1.07
CA ASP A 23 24.64 -1.62 2.04
C ASP A 23 25.93 -1.06 1.42
N ASP A 24 26.40 -1.67 0.33
CA ASP A 24 27.69 -1.41 -0.30
C ASP A 24 27.61 -0.35 -1.43
N GLU A 25 26.43 0.20 -1.76
CA GLU A 25 26.25 1.21 -2.82
C GLU A 25 25.77 2.57 -2.29
N PRO A 26 26.20 3.69 -2.90
CA PRO A 26 25.75 5.01 -2.50
C PRO A 26 24.27 5.22 -2.83
N TYR A 27 23.52 5.76 -1.88
CA TYR A 27 22.15 6.20 -2.08
C TYR A 27 22.09 7.33 -3.11
N THR A 28 21.65 7.01 -4.33
CA THR A 28 21.53 7.94 -5.46
C THR A 28 20.12 7.90 -6.05
N VAL A 29 19.73 8.95 -6.77
CA VAL A 29 18.43 9.01 -7.45
C VAL A 29 18.29 7.85 -8.43
N ASP A 30 19.35 7.54 -9.18
CA ASP A 30 19.37 6.43 -10.15
C ASP A 30 19.16 5.08 -9.48
N LEU A 31 19.82 4.81 -8.34
CA LEU A 31 19.64 3.57 -7.59
C LEU A 31 18.18 3.35 -7.20
N PHE A 32 17.53 4.37 -6.63
CA PHE A 32 16.13 4.29 -6.22
C PHE A 32 15.18 4.19 -7.41
N PHE A 33 15.44 4.95 -8.47
CA PHE A 33 14.66 4.88 -9.70
C PHE A 33 14.72 3.48 -10.31
N ASP A 34 15.92 2.93 -10.48
CA ASP A 34 16.14 1.60 -11.02
C ASP A 34 15.53 0.52 -10.12
N PHE A 35 15.59 0.68 -8.80
CA PHE A 35 14.93 -0.21 -7.85
C PHE A 35 13.41 -0.24 -8.04
N ILE A 36 12.76 0.93 -8.08
CA ILE A 36 11.30 1.03 -8.27
C ILE A 36 10.92 0.46 -9.63
N LYS A 37 11.64 0.86 -10.69
CA LYS A 37 11.42 0.40 -12.06
C LYS A 37 11.58 -1.11 -12.19
N TYR A 38 12.64 -1.68 -11.61
CA TYR A 38 12.88 -3.12 -11.65
C TYR A 38 11.71 -3.89 -11.03
N ASN A 39 11.20 -3.46 -9.88
CA ASN A 39 10.06 -4.11 -9.23
C ASN A 39 8.77 -3.91 -10.03
N PHE A 40 8.53 -2.72 -10.57
CA PHE A 40 7.40 -2.45 -11.45
C PHE A 40 7.41 -3.36 -12.68
N ASP A 41 8.56 -3.53 -13.36
CA ASP A 41 8.70 -4.37 -14.55
C ASP A 41 8.34 -5.84 -14.27
N ARG A 42 8.54 -6.32 -13.03
CA ARG A 42 8.14 -7.67 -12.60
C ARG A 42 6.62 -7.85 -12.56
N HIS A 43 5.90 -6.78 -12.24
CA HIS A 43 4.43 -6.76 -12.19
C HIS A 43 3.82 -6.47 -13.57
N SER A 44 4.40 -5.53 -14.32
CA SER A 44 3.85 -5.02 -15.57
C SER A 44 4.16 -5.91 -16.79
N SER A 45 5.23 -6.70 -16.74
CA SER A 45 5.70 -7.52 -17.87
C SER A 45 4.66 -8.56 -18.30
N LEU A 46 4.36 -8.54 -19.59
CA LEU A 46 3.56 -9.55 -20.29
C LEU A 46 4.16 -10.96 -20.19
N THR A 47 5.49 -11.05 -20.05
CA THR A 47 6.21 -12.32 -20.02
C THR A 47 6.13 -13.01 -18.66
N LEU A 48 5.87 -12.27 -17.58
CA LEU A 48 5.74 -12.77 -16.19
C LEU A 48 4.28 -12.95 -15.74
N GLY A 49 3.31 -12.52 -16.57
CA GLY A 49 2.01 -13.18 -16.72
C GLY A 49 0.86 -12.77 -15.81
N HIS A 50 1.03 -11.86 -14.84
CA HIS A 50 -0.05 -11.64 -13.85
C HIS A 50 -0.56 -10.21 -13.68
N ARG A 51 0.08 -9.18 -14.25
CA ARG A 51 -0.35 -7.76 -14.14
C ARG A 51 -0.98 -7.43 -12.79
N SER A 52 -0.35 -7.93 -11.72
CA SER A 52 -0.88 -7.79 -10.38
C SER A 52 -0.67 -6.34 -9.92
N PRO A 53 -1.57 -5.80 -9.09
CA PRO A 53 -1.40 -4.47 -8.54
C PRO A 53 0.02 -4.29 -7.96
N PHE A 54 0.72 -3.26 -8.42
CA PHE A 54 2.02 -2.88 -7.90
C PHE A 54 1.80 -1.82 -6.82
N ILE A 55 1.95 -2.23 -5.57
CA ILE A 55 1.72 -1.37 -4.41
C ILE A 55 3.06 -0.80 -3.95
N ILE A 56 3.12 0.53 -3.84
CA ILE A 56 4.27 1.25 -3.28
C ILE A 56 3.87 1.75 -1.90
N GLU A 57 4.41 1.13 -0.86
CA GLU A 57 4.23 1.58 0.52
C GLU A 57 5.28 2.65 0.84
N LEU A 58 4.82 3.86 1.16
CA LEU A 58 5.67 5.02 1.41
C LEU A 58 5.54 5.46 2.86
N ASP A 59 6.68 5.56 3.54
CA ASP A 59 6.79 6.26 4.81
C ASP A 59 7.30 7.69 4.55
N LEU A 60 6.63 8.70 5.09
CA LEU A 60 6.94 10.11 4.81
C LEU A 60 8.33 10.51 5.32
N PHE A 61 8.71 10.03 6.52
CA PHE A 61 10.01 10.35 7.09
C PHE A 61 11.13 9.74 6.26
N TRP A 62 10.95 8.49 5.85
CA TRP A 62 11.87 7.81 4.94
C TRP A 62 11.96 8.51 3.59
N LEU A 63 10.85 9.01 3.03
CA LEU A 63 10.83 9.65 1.72
C LEU A 63 11.57 11.01 1.70
N LEU A 64 11.46 11.77 2.78
CA LEU A 64 12.06 13.10 2.94
C LEU A 64 13.51 13.07 3.45
N GLU A 65 13.96 11.92 3.97
CA GLU A 65 15.36 11.73 4.37
C GLU A 65 16.31 11.84 3.17
N HIS A 66 17.61 12.03 3.44
CA HIS A 66 18.66 12.06 2.41
C HIS A 66 18.41 13.09 1.29
N GLN A 67 18.11 14.34 1.67
CA GLN A 67 17.97 15.46 0.72
C GLN A 67 16.91 15.21 -0.38
N ASN A 68 15.82 14.50 -0.06
CA ASN A 68 14.74 14.20 -1.00
C ASN A 68 15.16 13.35 -2.22
N ILE A 69 16.31 12.67 -2.18
CA ILE A 69 16.78 11.78 -3.27
C ILE A 69 15.74 10.71 -3.62
N ARG A 70 15.08 10.17 -2.60
CA ARG A 70 14.04 9.13 -2.75
C ARG A 70 12.76 9.70 -3.37
N LEU A 71 12.35 10.90 -2.95
CA LEU A 71 11.23 11.63 -3.54
C LEU A 71 11.47 11.94 -5.01
N GLU A 72 12.67 12.44 -5.34
CA GLU A 72 13.07 12.74 -6.72
C GLU A 72 13.02 11.49 -7.60
N ALA A 73 13.50 10.35 -7.09
CA ALA A 73 13.43 9.07 -7.80
C ALA A 73 11.99 8.60 -8.03
N LEU A 74 11.10 8.78 -7.04
CA LEU A 74 9.68 8.45 -7.17
C LEU A 74 8.98 9.33 -8.22
N ILE A 75 9.24 10.64 -8.19
CA ILE A 75 8.71 11.59 -9.18
C ILE A 75 9.18 11.19 -10.58
N ARG A 76 10.49 10.94 -10.75
CA ARG A 76 11.05 10.50 -12.01
C ARG A 76 10.45 9.18 -12.51
N PHE A 77 10.14 8.25 -11.60
CA PHE A 77 9.43 7.01 -11.97
C PHE A 77 8.01 7.29 -12.45
N ILE A 78 7.25 8.15 -11.77
CA ILE A 78 5.90 8.55 -12.20
C ILE A 78 5.94 9.21 -13.57
N GLU A 79 6.86 10.16 -13.78
CA GLU A 79 7.05 10.83 -15.07
C GLU A 79 7.46 9.85 -16.17
N TYR A 80 8.32 8.87 -15.86
CA TYR A 80 8.71 7.82 -16.80
C TYR A 80 7.52 6.99 -17.27
N ILE A 81 6.57 6.69 -16.39
CA ILE A 81 5.33 5.97 -16.75
C ILE A 81 4.39 6.87 -17.55
N LEU A 82 4.15 8.11 -17.10
CA LEU A 82 3.17 9.02 -17.73
C LEU A 82 3.60 9.54 -19.11
N ASN A 83 4.90 9.67 -19.37
CA ASN A 83 5.41 10.23 -20.62
C ASN A 83 5.74 9.18 -21.68
N SER A 84 5.48 7.90 -21.41
CA SER A 84 5.84 6.79 -22.31
C SER A 84 4.59 6.12 -22.88
N GLU A 85 4.49 6.10 -24.21
CA GLU A 85 3.40 5.40 -24.93
C GLU A 85 3.36 3.90 -24.62
N ASP A 86 4.49 3.31 -24.22
CA ASP A 86 4.59 1.90 -23.83
C ASP A 86 3.81 1.58 -22.55
N TYR A 87 3.45 2.58 -21.73
CA TYR A 87 2.77 2.41 -20.45
C TYR A 87 1.35 3.01 -20.39
N ASP A 88 0.73 3.28 -21.54
CA ASP A 88 -0.66 3.74 -21.65
C ASP A 88 -1.68 2.81 -20.96
N TYR A 89 -1.29 1.57 -20.65
CA TYR A 89 -2.11 0.59 -19.93
C TYR A 89 -2.00 0.65 -18.40
N VAL A 90 -1.21 1.58 -17.85
CA VAL A 90 -0.93 1.71 -16.41
C VAL A 90 -1.80 2.82 -15.81
N TYR A 91 -2.45 2.51 -14.69
CA TYR A 91 -3.28 3.47 -13.95
C TYR A 91 -2.74 3.63 -12.53
N PHE A 92 -2.54 4.87 -12.11
CA PHE A 92 -2.33 5.21 -10.70
C PHE A 92 -3.70 5.40 -10.05
N VAL A 93 -4.03 4.54 -9.10
CA VAL A 93 -5.36 4.48 -8.47
C VAL A 93 -5.23 4.33 -6.96
N SER A 94 -6.27 4.72 -6.23
CA SER A 94 -6.35 4.45 -4.80
C SER A 94 -6.58 2.96 -4.52
N ILE A 95 -6.33 2.52 -3.27
CA ILE A 95 -6.64 1.15 -2.84
C ILE A 95 -8.13 0.83 -3.04
N GLU A 96 -9.01 1.80 -2.77
CA GLU A 96 -10.46 1.63 -2.94
C GLU A 96 -10.83 1.36 -4.40
N GLN A 97 -10.27 2.13 -5.33
CA GLN A 97 -10.48 1.95 -6.76
C GLN A 97 -9.95 0.58 -7.22
N ALA A 98 -8.75 0.19 -6.77
CA ALA A 98 -8.19 -1.13 -7.06
C ALA A 98 -9.10 -2.26 -6.54
N LEU A 99 -9.68 -2.12 -5.34
CA LEU A 99 -10.65 -3.07 -4.80
C LEU A 99 -11.94 -3.13 -5.61
N GLU A 100 -12.46 -1.99 -6.10
CA GLU A 100 -13.62 -1.99 -7.00
C GLU A 100 -13.32 -2.68 -8.33
N TRP A 101 -12.12 -2.52 -8.89
CA TRP A 101 -11.70 -3.26 -10.07
C TRP A 101 -11.58 -4.77 -9.79
N LEU A 102 -11.10 -5.19 -8.62
CA LEU A 102 -11.06 -6.59 -8.22
C LEU A 102 -12.46 -7.20 -8.07
N LYS A 103 -13.43 -6.42 -7.56
CA LYS A 103 -14.84 -6.85 -7.47
C LYS A 103 -15.51 -6.93 -8.84
N TYR A 104 -15.21 -5.97 -9.71
CA TYR A 104 -15.80 -5.85 -11.05
C TYR A 104 -14.71 -5.71 -12.13
N PRO A 105 -14.02 -6.81 -12.49
CA PRO A 105 -12.95 -6.76 -13.48
C PRO A 105 -13.43 -6.18 -14.80
N ARG A 106 -12.60 -5.32 -15.39
CA ARG A 106 -12.81 -4.66 -16.68
C ARG A 106 -11.60 -4.85 -17.57
N LYS A 107 -11.83 -4.93 -18.88
CA LYS A 107 -10.76 -4.90 -19.86
C LYS A 107 -10.18 -3.49 -19.96
N LEU A 108 -8.96 -3.39 -20.49
CA LEU A 108 -8.23 -2.12 -20.58
C LEU A 108 -9.01 -1.04 -21.35
N ASP A 109 -9.64 -1.41 -22.46
CA ASP A 109 -10.47 -0.54 -23.30
C ASP A 109 -11.74 -0.03 -22.60
N GLU A 110 -12.21 -0.74 -21.57
CA GLU A 110 -13.40 -0.40 -20.78
C GLU A 110 -13.05 0.46 -19.55
N LEU A 111 -11.77 0.55 -19.15
CA LEU A 111 -11.36 1.26 -17.94
C LEU A 111 -11.59 2.77 -18.01
N LYS A 112 -11.55 3.35 -19.22
CA LYS A 112 -11.80 4.77 -19.42
C LYS A 112 -13.23 5.19 -19.01
N ASP A 113 -14.19 4.30 -19.21
CA ASP A 113 -15.61 4.52 -18.89
C ASP A 113 -16.02 3.82 -17.58
N PHE A 114 -15.06 3.23 -16.85
CA PHE A 114 -15.33 2.53 -15.62
C PHE A 114 -15.59 3.51 -14.48
N TRP A 115 -16.83 3.50 -13.97
CA TRP A 115 -17.30 4.45 -12.96
C TRP A 115 -16.41 4.59 -11.72
N ALA A 116 -15.71 3.53 -11.30
CA ALA A 116 -14.84 3.57 -10.14
C ALA A 116 -13.51 4.28 -10.43
N PHE A 117 -13.07 4.31 -11.68
CA PHE A 117 -11.84 5.00 -12.12
C PHE A 117 -12.14 6.41 -12.63
N SER A 118 -13.41 6.78 -12.78
CA SER A 118 -13.82 8.14 -13.10
C SER A 118 -13.33 9.13 -12.04
N CYS A 119 -12.68 10.21 -12.46
CA CYS A 119 -12.31 11.29 -11.56
C CYS A 119 -13.56 11.94 -10.97
N SER A 120 -13.62 12.10 -9.65
CA SER A 120 -14.59 13.01 -9.05
C SER A 120 -14.14 14.45 -9.30
N ASN A 121 -15.04 15.30 -9.75
CA ASN A 121 -14.80 16.76 -9.81
C ASN A 121 -14.77 17.40 -8.41
N THR A 122 -14.68 16.59 -7.35
CA THR A 122 -14.51 17.08 -5.99
C THR A 122 -13.07 17.52 -5.85
N ILE A 123 -12.85 18.83 -6.02
CA ILE A 123 -11.66 19.49 -5.54
C ILE A 123 -11.67 19.28 -4.03
N TYR A 124 -10.80 18.39 -3.53
CA TYR A 124 -10.50 18.37 -2.11
C TYR A 124 -9.80 19.69 -1.83
N GLU A 125 -10.56 20.65 -1.30
CA GLU A 125 -10.04 21.88 -0.74
C GLU A 125 -9.22 21.48 0.49
N TYR A 126 -7.99 21.03 0.26
CA TYR A 126 -6.97 21.01 1.28
C TYR A 126 -6.66 22.48 1.55
N ASP A 127 -7.42 23.11 2.45
CA ASP A 127 -7.10 24.37 3.11
C ASP A 127 -5.86 24.17 4.01
N ILE A 128 -4.76 23.74 3.41
CA ILE A 128 -3.44 23.83 4.02
C ILE A 128 -2.85 25.10 3.46
N ASP A 129 -3.10 26.20 4.18
CA ASP A 129 -2.36 27.43 3.98
C ASP A 129 -0.88 27.13 4.30
N CYS A 130 -0.09 26.86 3.27
CA CYS A 130 1.36 26.61 3.39
C CYS A 130 2.12 27.82 3.96
N SER A 131 1.46 28.95 4.21
CA SER A 131 2.07 30.10 4.89
C SER A 131 2.23 29.91 6.41
N ASP A 132 1.50 28.98 7.04
CA ASP A 132 1.56 28.76 8.49
C ASP A 132 2.60 27.72 8.94
N ILE A 133 3.22 26.98 8.01
CA ILE A 133 4.20 25.93 8.34
C ILE A 133 5.56 26.52 8.78
N GLU A 134 5.84 27.78 8.46
CA GLU A 134 7.16 28.39 8.74
C GLU A 134 7.36 28.88 10.18
N LEU A 135 6.37 28.80 11.08
CA LEU A 135 6.50 29.34 12.44
C LEU A 135 6.63 28.29 13.57
N ASN A 136 6.29 27.03 13.32
CA ASN A 136 6.30 25.99 14.36
C ASN A 136 7.52 25.04 14.32
N LEU A 137 8.28 25.01 13.23
CA LEU A 137 9.52 24.21 13.15
C LEU A 137 10.72 24.89 13.80
N LEU A 138 10.71 26.21 13.96
CA LEU A 138 11.79 26.96 14.64
C LEU A 138 11.59 27.10 16.16
N THR A 139 10.43 26.71 16.70
CA THR A 139 10.08 26.90 18.11
C THR A 139 10.09 25.62 18.94
N GLN A 140 10.15 24.42 18.32
CA GLN A 140 10.20 23.15 19.06
C GLN A 140 11.59 22.72 19.55
N ASP A 141 12.68 23.36 19.11
CA ASP A 141 14.03 23.02 19.57
C ASP A 141 14.43 23.62 20.94
N VAL A 142 13.54 24.35 21.64
CA VAL A 142 13.93 25.08 22.87
C VAL A 142 13.15 24.69 24.14
N LYS A 143 12.05 23.93 24.06
CA LYS A 143 11.33 23.42 25.24
C LYS A 143 10.76 22.06 24.85
N GLU A 144 11.22 20.93 25.36
CA GLU A 144 10.89 20.51 26.72
C GLU A 144 11.72 19.28 27.09
N SER A 145 12.84 19.53 27.77
CA SER A 145 13.29 18.57 28.78
C SER A 145 12.28 18.67 29.94
N THR A 146 11.74 17.52 30.36
CA THR A 146 11.20 17.15 31.69
C THR A 146 9.70 16.76 31.72
N SER A 147 9.47 15.47 32.08
CA SER A 147 8.33 14.89 32.81
C SER A 147 7.08 14.35 32.07
N LYS A 148 7.02 13.01 32.01
CA LYS A 148 5.87 12.09 32.24
C LYS A 148 4.44 12.70 32.31
N ASN A 149 3.54 12.25 31.43
CA ASN A 149 2.45 11.30 31.73
C ASN A 149 1.57 11.00 30.49
N ASP A 150 1.21 9.73 30.37
CA ASP A 150 0.15 9.02 29.65
C ASP A 150 -0.71 9.65 28.51
N SER A 151 -0.85 8.80 27.50
CA SER A 151 -1.96 8.65 26.54
C SER A 151 -2.33 9.85 25.66
N ASN A 152 -1.79 9.86 24.45
CA ASN A 152 -2.47 10.42 23.27
C ASN A 152 -2.15 9.52 22.07
N ILE A 153 -2.96 8.49 21.89
CA ILE A 153 -3.00 7.70 20.66
C ILE A 153 -3.56 8.62 19.58
N THR A 154 -2.81 8.85 18.51
CA THR A 154 -3.23 9.68 17.38
C THR A 154 -4.40 9.03 16.64
N ASP A 155 -5.37 9.84 16.20
CA ASP A 155 -6.57 9.38 15.48
C ASP A 155 -6.27 8.50 14.26
N SER A 156 -5.08 8.64 13.64
CA SER A 156 -4.63 7.77 12.56
C SER A 156 -4.41 6.31 13.01
N GLN A 157 -3.81 6.09 14.19
CA GLN A 157 -3.66 4.75 14.75
C GLN A 157 -5.00 4.16 15.22
N LEU A 158 -5.98 5.02 15.53
CA LEU A 158 -7.32 4.59 15.90
C LEU A 158 -8.11 4.09 14.67
N ILE A 159 -8.00 4.78 13.53
CA ILE A 159 -8.68 4.41 12.28
C ILE A 159 -8.14 3.10 11.70
N ASP A 160 -6.80 2.91 11.68
CA ASP A 160 -6.20 1.66 11.18
C ASP A 160 -6.60 0.45 12.03
N ARG A 161 -6.69 0.61 13.36
CA ARG A 161 -7.18 -0.46 14.26
C ARG A 161 -8.66 -0.75 14.05
N GLN A 162 -9.48 0.26 13.75
CA GLN A 162 -10.90 0.07 13.47
C GLN A 162 -11.15 -0.71 12.19
N ALA A 163 -10.35 -0.51 11.14
CA ALA A 163 -10.48 -1.25 9.89
C ALA A 163 -10.18 -2.75 10.09
N GLU A 164 -9.08 -3.09 10.77
CA GLU A 164 -8.72 -4.49 11.06
C GLU A 164 -9.78 -5.21 11.91
N ASP A 165 -10.35 -4.53 12.90
CA ASP A 165 -11.39 -5.10 13.78
C ASP A 165 -12.70 -5.34 13.01
N LEU A 166 -13.07 -4.45 12.08
CA LEU A 166 -14.23 -4.65 11.20
C LEU A 166 -14.05 -5.84 10.25
N PHE A 167 -12.87 -6.03 9.67
CA PHE A 167 -12.57 -7.18 8.81
C PHE A 167 -12.60 -8.50 9.60
N ARG A 168 -12.00 -8.54 10.80
CA ARG A 168 -12.01 -9.75 11.65
C ARG A 168 -13.40 -10.12 12.15
N SER A 169 -14.22 -9.13 12.46
CA SER A 169 -15.59 -9.31 12.93
C SER A 169 -16.48 -9.97 11.87
N SER A 170 -16.44 -9.47 10.62
CA SER A 170 -17.22 -10.04 9.51
C SER A 170 -16.86 -11.51 9.24
N ILE A 171 -15.57 -11.85 9.27
CA ILE A 171 -15.07 -13.22 9.07
C ILE A 171 -15.53 -14.14 10.21
N ALA A 172 -15.50 -13.68 11.46
CA ALA A 172 -15.96 -14.46 12.60
C ALA A 172 -17.47 -14.75 12.52
N PHE A 173 -18.29 -13.78 12.13
CA PHE A 173 -19.73 -13.99 11.97
C PHE A 173 -20.06 -15.03 10.89
N HIS A 174 -19.40 -14.96 9.73
CA HIS A 174 -19.61 -15.94 8.67
C HIS A 174 -19.15 -17.35 9.05
N SER A 175 -18.02 -17.46 9.77
CA SER A 175 -17.54 -18.74 10.29
C SER A 175 -18.55 -19.37 11.25
N ILE A 176 -19.05 -18.63 12.22
CA ILE A 176 -20.06 -19.10 13.18
C ILE A 176 -21.33 -19.56 12.47
N TRP A 177 -21.80 -18.79 11.48
CA TRP A 177 -23.01 -19.14 10.73
C TRP A 177 -22.84 -20.45 9.95
N ILE A 178 -21.69 -20.66 9.30
CA ILE A 178 -21.37 -21.90 8.60
C ILE A 178 -21.33 -23.08 9.58
N PHE A 179 -20.72 -22.92 10.75
CA PHE A 179 -20.69 -23.97 11.78
C PHE A 179 -22.09 -24.35 12.28
N ILE A 180 -22.95 -23.36 12.54
CA ILE A 180 -24.34 -23.62 12.95
C ILE A 180 -25.10 -24.37 11.85
N LEU A 181 -24.92 -23.97 10.59
CA LEU A 181 -25.56 -24.61 9.44
C LEU A 181 -25.11 -26.07 9.30
N LEU A 182 -23.81 -26.35 9.48
CA LEU A 182 -23.28 -27.72 9.48
C LEU A 182 -23.85 -28.56 10.63
N ILE A 183 -23.90 -28.03 11.86
CA ILE A 183 -24.48 -28.74 13.01
C ILE A 183 -25.95 -29.08 12.74
N LEU A 184 -26.74 -28.12 12.24
CA LEU A 184 -28.13 -28.37 11.89
C LEU A 184 -28.25 -29.44 10.81
N THR A 185 -27.44 -29.40 9.75
CA THR A 185 -27.47 -30.45 8.71
C THR A 185 -27.17 -31.83 9.27
N VAL A 186 -26.21 -31.97 10.18
CA VAL A 186 -25.89 -33.25 10.83
C VAL A 186 -27.05 -33.73 11.72
N LEU A 187 -27.64 -32.85 12.52
CA LEU A 187 -28.78 -33.20 13.38
C LEU A 187 -30.03 -33.59 12.58
N PHE A 188 -30.31 -32.89 11.48
CA PHE A 188 -31.41 -33.25 10.58
C PHE A 188 -31.12 -34.55 9.83
N TYR A 189 -29.88 -34.77 9.40
CA TYR A 189 -29.49 -36.00 8.73
C TYR A 189 -29.65 -37.21 9.65
N ASP A 190 -29.17 -37.13 10.89
CA ASP A 190 -29.28 -38.19 11.89
C ASP A 190 -30.75 -38.52 12.20
N LYS A 191 -31.58 -37.49 12.43
CA LYS A 191 -33.02 -37.68 12.68
C LYS A 191 -33.78 -38.29 11.49
N TYR A 192 -33.38 -37.98 10.26
CA TYR A 192 -34.09 -38.43 9.07
C TYR A 192 -33.69 -39.85 8.64
N PHE A 193 -32.43 -40.25 8.85
CA PHE A 193 -31.93 -41.56 8.44
C PHE A 193 -32.02 -42.64 9.53
N VAL A 194 -32.18 -42.30 10.80
CA VAL A 194 -32.38 -43.28 11.88
C VAL A 194 -33.78 -43.93 11.86
N HIS A 195 -34.75 -43.31 11.17
CA HIS A 195 -36.14 -43.81 11.08
C HIS A 195 -36.48 -44.55 9.77
N LYS A 196 -35.48 -44.95 8.99
CA LYS A 196 -35.65 -45.76 7.78
C LYS A 196 -34.86 -47.05 7.89
#